data_AF-A0A838H290-F1
#
_entry.id   AF-A0A838H290-F1
#
_cell.length_a   1.000
_cell.length_b   1.000
_cell.length_c   1.000
_cell.angle_alpha   90.00
_cell.angle_beta   90.00
_cell.angle_gamma   90.00
#
_symmetry.space_group_name_H-M   'P 1'
#
loop_
_entity.id
_entity.type
_entity.pdbx_description
1 polymer ?
#
loop_
_entity_poly.entity_id
_entity_poly.type
_entity_poly.pdbx_seq_one_letter_code
_entity_poly.pdbx_strand_id
1 'polypeptide(L)' 'MDGPDLAEIRSTRRELDEVIEEIRQVPGFKHFLTAPTFDEVQLAAQAEPLAYVSATDLGGFALVVRSD' A
#
# COMPACT_ATOMS: atom_id res chain seq x y z
N MET A 1 -13.24 9.89 28.42
CA MET A 1 -12.06 10.01 27.55
C MET A 1 -12.47 10.87 26.39
N ASP A 2 -11.95 12.08 26.32
CA ASP A 2 -12.11 12.92 25.14
C ASP A 2 -11.36 12.22 24.00
N GLY A 3 -12.11 11.75 23.00
CA GLY A 3 -11.52 11.18 21.80
C GLY A 3 -10.67 12.24 21.09
N PRO A 4 -9.73 11.82 20.23
CA PRO A 4 -8.89 12.75 19.49
C PRO A 4 -9.76 13.77 18.74
N ASP A 5 -9.37 15.04 18.83
CA ASP A 5 -10.05 16.11 18.10
C ASP A 5 -10.01 15.79 16.60
N LEU A 6 -11.15 15.89 15.93
CA LEU A 6 -11.24 15.67 14.48
C LEU A 6 -10.31 16.62 13.71
N ALA A 7 -10.04 17.82 14.26
CA ALA A 7 -9.07 18.74 13.68
C ALA A 7 -7.64 18.20 13.78
N GLU A 8 -7.29 17.60 14.92
CA GLU A 8 -5.97 16.99 15.16
C GLU A 8 -5.73 15.81 14.21
N ILE A 9 -6.69 14.89 14.07
CA ILE A 9 -6.59 13.76 13.11
C ILE A 9 -6.36 14.26 11.68
N ARG A 10 -7.02 15.35 11.28
CA ARG A 10 -6.86 15.92 9.95
C ARG A 10 -5.49 16.57 9.77
N SER A 11 -4.94 17.22 10.79
CA SER A 11 -3.58 17.78 10.75
C SER A 11 -2.55 16.69 10.56
N THR A 12 -2.60 15.64 11.40
CA THR A 12 -1.67 14.52 11.32
C THR A 12 -1.73 13.81 9.96
N ARG A 13 -2.92 13.67 9.37
CA ARG A 13 -3.04 13.11 8.01
C ARG A 13 -2.36 13.98 6.95
N ARG A 14 -2.51 15.30 7.04
CA ARG A 14 -1.86 16.21 6.10
C ARG A 14 -0.33 16.16 6.23
N GLU A 15 0.18 16.17 7.46
CA GLU A 15 1.62 16.04 7.73
C GLU A 15 2.17 14.72 7.17
N LEU A 16 1.42 13.62 7.31
CA LEU A 16 1.79 12.34 6.70
C LEU A 16 1.83 12.41 5.17
N ASP A 17 0.81 13.02 4.55
CA ASP A 17 0.75 13.17 3.09
C ASP A 17 1.91 14.03 2.57
N GLU A 18 2.28 15.10 3.28
CA GLU A 18 3.42 15.97 2.95
C GLU A 18 4.75 15.19 3.00
N VAL A 19 4.98 14.41 4.06
CA VAL A 19 6.18 13.56 4.19
C VAL A 19 6.24 12.51 3.07
N ILE A 20 5.10 11.93 2.68
CA ILE A 20 5.05 10.98 1.56
C ILE A 20 5.49 11.65 0.26
N GLU A 21 5.02 12.88 -0.01
CA GLU A 21 5.42 13.63 -1.20
C GLU A 21 6.90 14.03 -1.19
N GLU A 22 7.46 14.38 -0.03
CA GLU A 22 8.90 14.63 0.12
C GLU A 22 9.73 13.38 -0.21
N ILE A 23 9.33 12.21 0.30
CA ILE A 23 10.02 10.94 0.00
C ILE A 23 9.96 10.63 -1.50
N ARG A 24 8.84 10.94 -2.17
CA ARG A 24 8.69 10.71 -3.62
C ARG A 24 9.64 11.56 -4.48
N GLN A 25 10.19 12.66 -3.95
CA GLN A 25 11.21 13.45 -4.63
C GLN A 25 12.63 12.85 -4.53
N VAL A 26 12.85 11.88 -3.63
CA VAL A 26 14.15 11.20 -3.50
C VAL A 26 14.39 10.29 -4.72
N PRO A 27 15.59 10.32 -5.35
CA PRO A 27 15.91 9.44 -6.47
C PRO A 27 15.67 7.96 -6.13
N GLY A 28 14.88 7.28 -6.95
CA GLY A 28 14.49 5.86 -6.74
C GLY A 28 13.20 5.66 -5.95
N PHE A 29 12.61 6.70 -5.36
CA PHE A 29 11.42 6.60 -4.49
C PHE A 29 10.15 7.21 -5.09
N LYS A 30 10.15 7.49 -6.40
CA LYS A 30 9.00 8.07 -7.12
C LYS A 30 7.66 7.36 -6.85
N HIS A 31 7.69 6.04 -6.63
CA HIS A 31 6.53 5.19 -6.39
C HIS A 31 6.36 4.79 -4.91
N PHE A 32 6.98 5.54 -3.99
CA PHE A 32 6.86 5.26 -2.57
C PHE A 32 5.40 5.31 -2.11
N LEU A 33 4.97 4.25 -1.41
CA LEU A 33 3.59 4.02 -0.93
C LEU A 33 2.51 4.20 -2.01
N THR A 34 2.83 3.94 -3.28
CA THR A 34 1.81 3.76 -4.32
C THR A 34 1.48 2.27 -4.46
N ALA A 35 0.29 1.95 -4.98
CA ALA A 35 -0.02 0.58 -5.35
C ALA A 35 0.96 0.10 -6.43
N PRO A 36 1.51 -1.13 -6.32
CA PRO A 36 2.38 -1.68 -7.35
C PRO A 36 1.57 -1.95 -8.63
N THR A 37 2.24 -1.83 -9.77
CA THR A 37 1.73 -2.28 -11.06
C THR A 37 1.71 -3.81 -11.13
N PHE A 38 0.91 -4.38 -12.04
CA PHE A 38 0.88 -5.83 -12.21
C PHE A 38 2.24 -6.40 -12.68
N ASP A 39 3.00 -5.66 -13.48
CA ASP A 39 4.33 -6.07 -13.93
C ASP A 39 5.32 -6.16 -12.76
N GLU A 40 5.27 -5.22 -11.82
CA GLU A 40 6.06 -5.27 -10.58
C GLU A 40 5.65 -6.45 -9.69
N VAL A 41 4.34 -6.75 -9.62
CA VAL A 41 3.82 -7.92 -8.89
C VAL A 41 4.32 -9.22 -9.52
N GLN A 42 4.28 -9.34 -10.85
CA GLN A 42 4.82 -10.50 -11.57
C GLN A 42 6.32 -10.66 -11.36
N LEU A 43 7.08 -9.55 -11.44
CA LEU A 43 8.51 -9.56 -11.19
C LEU A 43 8.82 -10.05 -9.77
N ALA A 44 8.09 -9.56 -8.76
CA ALA A 44 8.25 -10.01 -7.38
C ALA A 44 7.88 -11.49 -7.20
N ALA A 45 6.85 -11.98 -7.91
CA ALA A 45 6.43 -13.36 -7.89
C ALA A 45 7.46 -14.35 -8.51
N GLN A 46 8.49 -13.85 -9.20
CA GLN A 46 9.60 -14.69 -9.69
C GLN A 46 10.47 -15.23 -8.55
N ALA A 47 10.58 -14.50 -7.44
CA ALA A 47 11.33 -14.96 -6.27
C ALA A 47 10.55 -16.02 -5.50
N GLU A 48 9.29 -15.72 -5.16
CA GLU A 48 8.37 -16.63 -4.48
C GLU A 48 6.92 -16.30 -4.89
N PRO A 49 6.00 -17.29 -4.96
CA PRO A 49 4.61 -17.03 -5.24
C PRO A 49 3.97 -16.06 -4.23
N LEU A 50 3.21 -15.08 -4.74
CA LEU A 50 2.52 -14.09 -3.92
C LEU A 50 1.03 -14.46 -3.77
N ALA A 51 0.50 -14.37 -2.55
CA ALA A 51 -0.92 -14.59 -2.27
C ALA A 51 -1.57 -13.32 -1.68
N TYR A 52 -2.51 -12.73 -2.41
CA TYR A 52 -3.33 -11.62 -1.94
C TYR A 52 -4.67 -12.15 -1.46
N VAL A 53 -4.93 -12.03 -0.15
CA VAL A 53 -6.13 -12.57 0.49
C VAL A 53 -7.11 -11.45 0.81
N SER A 54 -8.38 -11.64 0.45
CA SER A 54 -9.47 -10.73 0.77
C SER A 54 -10.60 -11.48 1.46
N ALA A 55 -11.10 -10.92 2.56
CA ALA A 55 -12.29 -11.40 3.23
C ALA A 55 -13.55 -10.91 2.48
N THR A 56 -14.54 -11.79 2.33
CA THR A 56 -15.82 -11.49 1.69
C THR A 56 -16.96 -12.00 2.55
N ASP A 57 -18.17 -11.49 2.36
CA ASP A 57 -19.33 -11.89 3.18
C ASP A 57 -19.70 -13.38 3.03
N LEU A 58 -19.31 -14.01 1.91
CA LEU A 58 -19.60 -15.42 1.62
C LEU A 58 -18.39 -16.35 1.87
N GLY A 59 -17.26 -15.84 2.37
CA GLY A 59 -16.03 -16.61 2.59
C GLY A 59 -14.76 -15.80 2.33
N GLY A 60 -13.75 -16.43 1.74
CA GLY A 60 -12.47 -15.78 1.39
C GLY A 60 -12.15 -15.90 -0.10
N PHE A 61 -11.49 -14.88 -0.63
CA PHE A 61 -10.89 -14.90 -1.96
C PHE A 61 -9.37 -14.79 -1.83
N ALA A 62 -8.63 -15.58 -2.60
CA ALA A 62 -7.18 -15.48 -2.70
C ALA A 62 -6.76 -15.40 -4.17
N LEU A 63 -6.07 -14.32 -4.53
CA LEU A 63 -5.37 -14.20 -5.82
C LEU A 63 -3.92 -14.67 -5.63
N VAL A 64 -3.55 -15.74 -6.32
CA VAL A 64 -2.18 -16.26 -6.32
C VAL A 64 -1.49 -15.85 -7.61
N VAL A 65 -0.38 -15.12 -7.50
CA VAL A 65 0.49 -14.78 -8.61
C VAL A 65 1.77 -15.61 -8.48
N ARG A 66 2.16 -16.27 -9.56
CA ARG A 66 3.33 -17.16 -9.64
C ARG A 66 4.13 -16.83 -10.89
N SER A 67 5.39 -17.26 -10.92
CA SER A 67 6.13 -17.36 -12.18
C SER A 67 5.46 -18.37 -13.13
N ASP A 68 5.59 -18.10 -14.43
CA ASP A 68 5.13 -18.99 -15.50
C ASP A 68 5.79 -20.38 -15.46
#